data_AF-A0A1I1S424-F1
#
_entry.id   AF-A0A1I1S424-F1
#
_cell.length_a   1.000
_cell.length_b   1.000
_cell.length_c   1.000
_cell.angle_alpha   90.00
_cell.angle_beta   90.00
_cell.angle_gamma   90.00
#
_symmetry.space_group_name_H-M   'P 1'
#
loop_
_entity.id
_entity.type
_entity.pdbx_description
1 polymer ?
#
loop_
_entity_poly.entity_id
_entity_poly.type
_entity_poly.pdbx_seq_one_letter_code
_entity_poly.pdbx_strand_id
1 'polypeptide(L)'
;FLILIENEYKDTLPKELVLFGIDSAGNLICFDYKNHEENPIVVFWEHEDAWEKEALMESEGITAEEAEEVASNFTEFLNKLHD
;
A
#
# COMPACT_ATOMS: atom_id res chain seq x y z
N PHE A 1 -1.10 -14.50 -1.79
CA PHE A 1 -1.82 -13.39 -2.42
C PHE A 1 -3.31 -13.60 -2.25
N LEU A 2 -3.91 -12.89 -1.28
CA LEU A 2 -5.35 -12.68 -1.23
C LEU A 2 -5.63 -11.42 -2.05
N ILE A 3 -6.49 -11.51 -3.07
CA ILE A 3 -7.04 -10.31 -3.72
C ILE A 3 -8.14 -9.83 -2.78
N LEU A 4 -7.91 -8.72 -2.09
CA LEU A 4 -8.93 -8.15 -1.23
C LEU A 4 -9.89 -7.32 -2.06
N ILE A 5 -11.17 -7.51 -1.74
CA ILE A 5 -12.25 -6.67 -2.22
C ILE A 5 -12.06 -5.33 -1.53
N GLU A 6 -11.91 -4.27 -2.33
CA GLU A 6 -11.65 -2.84 -2.02
C GLU A 6 -12.37 -2.25 -0.79
N ASN A 7 -13.35 -2.94 -0.20
CA ASN A 7 -14.36 -2.38 0.67
C ASN A 7 -13.94 -2.20 2.14
N GLU A 8 -12.92 -2.91 2.64
CA GLU A 8 -12.54 -2.83 4.07
C GLU A 8 -11.59 -1.67 4.38
N TYR A 9 -10.84 -1.17 3.39
CA TYR A 9 -9.81 -0.14 3.56
C TYR A 9 -10.09 1.16 2.81
N LYS A 10 -11.23 1.24 2.11
CA LYS A 10 -11.58 2.38 1.24
C LYS A 10 -11.64 3.72 1.98
N ASP A 11 -12.10 3.69 3.23
CA ASP A 11 -12.29 4.90 4.04
C ASP A 11 -11.07 5.22 4.92
N THR A 12 -10.04 4.36 4.93
CA THR A 12 -8.84 4.51 5.77
C THR A 12 -7.59 4.85 4.96
N LEU A 13 -7.52 4.43 3.70
CA LEU A 13 -6.44 4.77 2.78
C LEU A 13 -6.66 6.15 2.13
N PRO A 14 -5.59 6.87 1.73
CA PRO A 14 -5.70 8.08 0.94
C PRO A 14 -6.22 7.71 -0.44
N LYS A 15 -6.83 8.66 -1.13
CA LYS A 15 -7.45 8.43 -2.44
C LYS A 15 -6.44 8.00 -3.50
N GLU A 16 -5.18 8.39 -3.31
CA GLU A 16 -4.07 8.12 -4.21
C GLU A 16 -3.42 6.75 -3.95
N LEU A 17 -3.75 6.06 -2.84
CA LEU A 17 -3.29 4.68 -2.60
C LEU A 17 -4.38 3.68 -2.98
N VAL A 18 -4.01 2.70 -3.79
CA VAL A 18 -4.87 1.57 -4.14
C VAL A 18 -4.25 0.29 -3.61
N LEU A 19 -4.88 -0.29 -2.59
CA LEU A 19 -4.51 -1.61 -2.07
C LEU A 19 -4.74 -2.69 -3.12
N PHE A 20 -3.73 -3.53 -3.37
CA PHE A 20 -3.87 -4.66 -4.30
C PHE A 20 -3.36 -6.00 -3.73
N GLY A 21 -2.72 -5.99 -2.56
CA GLY A 21 -2.30 -7.21 -1.90
C GLY A 21 -2.15 -7.04 -0.39
N ILE A 22 -2.46 -8.11 0.34
CA ILE A 22 -2.06 -8.30 1.73
C ILE A 22 -1.34 -9.64 1.84
N ASP A 23 -0.23 -9.66 2.57
CA ASP A 23 0.51 -10.89 2.85
C ASP A 23 -0.03 -11.64 4.08
N SER A 24 0.56 -12.79 4.42
CA SER A 24 0.09 -13.59 5.57
C SER A 24 0.37 -12.95 6.94
N ALA A 25 1.22 -11.92 7.00
CA ALA A 25 1.51 -11.17 8.22
C ALA A 25 0.61 -9.94 8.38
N GLY A 26 -0.26 -9.65 7.40
CA GLY A 26 -1.15 -8.49 7.41
C GLY A 26 -0.53 -7.23 6.82
N ASN A 27 0.65 -7.33 6.18
CA ASN A 27 1.30 -6.18 5.56
C ASN A 27 0.53 -5.75 4.30
N LEU A 28 0.37 -4.45 4.08
CA LEU A 28 -0.35 -3.90 2.93
C LEU A 28 0.61 -3.64 1.78
N ILE A 29 0.18 -3.98 0.57
CA ILE A 29 0.88 -3.69 -0.68
C ILE A 29 -0.05 -2.82 -1.53
N CYS A 30 0.39 -1.59 -1.78
CA CYS A 30 -0.43 -0.55 -2.43
C CYS A 30 0.26 -0.01 -3.68
N PHE A 31 -0.53 0.39 -4.67
CA PHE A 31 -0.09 1.32 -5.70
C PHE A 31 -0.19 2.73 -5.15
N ASP A 32 0.88 3.51 -5.30
CA ASP A 32 0.88 4.94 -4.98
C ASP A 32 0.86 5.78 -6.25
N TYR A 33 -0.27 6.46 -6.46
CA TYR A 33 -0.50 7.37 -7.59
C TYR A 33 -0.12 8.82 -7.27
N LYS A 34 0.34 9.13 -6.05
CA LYS A 34 0.72 10.48 -5.67
C LYS A 34 1.90 10.96 -6.53
N ASN A 35 1.62 11.90 -7.43
CA ASN A 35 2.56 12.38 -8.47
C ASN A 35 2.97 11.33 -9.52
N HIS A 36 2.28 10.18 -9.58
CA HIS A 36 2.58 9.03 -10.45
C HIS A 36 1.32 8.51 -11.17
N GLU A 37 0.48 9.42 -11.70
CA GLU A 37 -0.88 9.11 -12.20
C GLU A 37 -0.94 7.98 -13.26
N GLU A 38 0.00 7.96 -14.22
CA GLU A 38 -0.01 6.97 -15.31
C GLU A 38 0.78 5.69 -15.00
N ASN A 39 1.74 5.76 -14.08
CA ASN A 39 2.64 4.67 -13.75
C ASN A 39 2.98 4.71 -12.25
N PRO A 40 2.11 4.17 -11.38
CA PRO A 40 2.26 4.24 -9.94
C PRO A 40 3.48 3.44 -9.48
N ILE A 41 4.11 3.90 -8.40
CA ILE A 41 5.08 3.10 -7.66
C ILE A 41 4.35 2.06 -6.81
N VAL A 42 5.06 1.02 -6.38
CA VAL A 42 4.56 0.03 -5.44
C VAL A 42 5.17 0.29 -4.07
N VAL A 43 4.30 0.48 -3.08
CA VAL A 43 4.70 0.73 -1.69
C VAL A 43 4.23 -0.39 -0.77
N PHE A 44 4.98 -0.59 0.30
CA PHE A 44 4.76 -1.61 1.31
C PHE A 44 4.55 -0.97 2.68
N TRP A 45 3.55 -1.47 3.41
CA TRP A 45 3.21 -1.06 4.76
C TRP A 45 3.29 -2.25 5.71
N GLU A 46 4.23 -2.20 6.66
CA GLU A 46 4.38 -3.23 7.68
C GLU A 46 3.24 -3.18 8.71
N HIS A 47 2.65 -4.34 9.01
CA HIS A 47 1.53 -4.53 9.93
C HIS A 47 1.90 -4.17 11.38
N GLU A 48 3.14 -4.42 11.80
CA GLU A 48 3.59 -4.13 13.17
C GLU A 48 3.57 -2.62 13.46
N ASP A 49 3.92 -1.79 12.48
CA ASP A 49 3.74 -0.34 12.57
C ASP A 49 2.35 0.09 12.11
N ALA A 50 1.67 -0.70 11.28
CA ALA A 50 0.37 -0.37 10.72
C ALA A 50 -0.66 -0.11 11.81
N TRP A 51 -0.59 -0.75 12.98
CA TRP A 51 -1.56 -0.54 14.06
C TRP A 51 -1.45 0.82 14.77
N GLU A 52 -0.23 1.31 15.03
CA GLU A 52 -0.04 2.70 15.48
C GLU A 52 -0.39 3.68 14.35
N LYS A 53 -0.10 3.29 13.11
CA LYS A 53 -0.49 4.02 11.91
C LYS A 53 -2.01 3.96 11.69
N GLU A 54 -2.76 2.93 12.10
CA GLU A 54 -4.23 2.83 11.97
C GLU A 54 -4.90 3.89 12.84
N ALA A 55 -4.36 4.16 14.03
CA ALA A 55 -4.81 5.28 14.85
C ALA A 55 -4.50 6.66 14.22
N LEU A 56 -3.38 6.77 13.48
CA LEU A 56 -3.07 7.94 12.65
C LEU A 56 -3.97 8.01 11.40
N MET A 57 -4.36 6.86 10.83
CA MET A 57 -5.26 6.73 9.68
C MET A 57 -6.66 7.21 10.01
N GLU A 58 -7.17 6.88 11.20
CA GLU A 58 -8.46 7.36 11.68
C GLU A 58 -8.48 8.86 12.00
N SER A 59 -7.33 9.45 12.35
CA SER A 59 -7.24 10.85 12.82
C SER A 59 -6.76 11.85 11.76
N GLU A 60 -5.81 11.48 10.89
CA GLU A 60 -5.18 12.35 9.90
C GLU A 60 -5.21 11.77 8.46
N GLY A 61 -5.67 10.52 8.29
CA GLY A 61 -5.55 9.76 7.04
C GLY A 61 -4.11 9.27 6.83
N ILE A 62 -3.92 8.19 6.07
CA ILE A 62 -2.54 7.77 5.71
C ILE A 62 -1.81 8.94 5.03
N THR A 63 -0.55 9.16 5.39
CA THR A 63 0.39 9.90 4.54
C THR A 63 1.36 8.89 3.94
N ALA A 64 1.58 8.96 2.61
CA ALA A 64 2.54 8.08 1.91
C ALA A 64 4.01 8.20 2.42
N GLU A 65 4.27 9.07 3.40
CA GLU A 65 5.62 9.35 3.93
C GLU A 65 6.21 8.20 4.75
N GLU A 66 5.38 7.28 5.25
CA GLU A 66 5.84 6.15 6.08
C GLU A 66 5.76 4.79 5.36
N ALA A 67 5.35 4.80 4.09
CA ALA A 67 5.36 3.62 3.24
C ALA A 67 6.76 3.40 2.65
N GLU A 68 7.23 2.16 2.60
CA GLU A 68 8.47 1.84 1.89
C GLU A 68 8.20 1.67 0.40
N GLU A 69 8.89 2.44 -0.46
CA GLU A 69 8.90 2.14 -1.90
C GLU A 69 9.66 0.84 -2.14
N VAL A 70 8.96 -0.19 -2.62
CA VAL A 70 9.55 -1.49 -2.92
C VAL A 70 9.80 -1.71 -4.41
N ALA A 71 9.16 -0.93 -5.27
CA ALA A 71 9.42 -0.91 -6.71
C ALA A 71 8.90 0.37 -7.37
N SER A 72 9.56 0.83 -8.43
CA SER A 72 9.17 2.06 -9.14
C SER A 72 8.05 1.83 -10.16
N ASN A 73 7.60 0.58 -10.37
CA ASN A 73 6.38 0.22 -11.09
C ASN A 73 6.00 -1.26 -10.86
N PHE A 74 4.81 -1.64 -11.33
CA PHE A 74 4.30 -3.00 -11.16
C PHE A 74 5.14 -4.08 -11.87
N THR A 75 5.73 -3.78 -13.02
CA THR A 75 6.56 -4.76 -13.76
C THR A 75 7.83 -5.08 -12.97
N GLU A 76 8.48 -4.05 -12.42
CA GLU A 76 9.65 -4.22 -11.55
C GLU A 76 9.30 -5.01 -10.30
N PHE A 77 8.15 -4.72 -9.66
CA PHE A 77 7.67 -5.48 -8.53
C PHE A 77 7.49 -6.97 -8.85
N LEU A 78 6.85 -7.30 -9.98
CA LEU A 78 6.68 -8.68 -10.41
C LEU A 78 8.03 -9.37 -10.67
N ASN A 79 8.98 -8.68 -11.28
CA ASN A 79 10.32 -9.23 -11.48
C ASN A 79 11.02 -9.57 -10.16
N LYS A 80 10.84 -8.76 -9.10
CA LYS A 80 11.38 -9.02 -7.76
C LYS A 80 10.72 -10.21 -7.05
N LEU A 81 9.49 -10.59 -7.41
CA LEU A 81 8.79 -11.75 -6.83
C LEU A 81 9.21 -13.10 -7.43
N HIS A 82 9.89 -13.06 -8.58
CA HIS A 82 10.25 -14.26 -9.35
C HIS A 82 11.67 -14.77 -9.10
N ASP A 83 12.46 -14.08 -8.29
CA ASP A 83 13.78 -14.51 -7.80
C ASP A 83 13.70 -15.26 -6.46
#